data_AF-A0A6L7GIU3-F1
#
_entry.id   AF-A0A6L7GIU3-F1
#
_cell.length_a   1.000
_cell.length_b   1.000
_cell.length_c   1.000
_cell.angle_alpha   90.00
_cell.angle_beta   90.00
_cell.angle_gamma   90.00
#
_symmetry.space_group_name_H-M   'P 1'
#
loop_
_entity.id
_entity.type
_entity.pdbx_description
1 polymer ?
#
loop_
_entity_poly.entity_id
_entity_poly.type
_entity_poly.pdbx_seq_one_letter_code
_entity_poly.pdbx_strand_id
1 'polypeptide(L)'
;MTSESDNASQASAPAGGEAASAPDAQAPTPAEHAVPAEQAPAAQAPADQQQEDRGPGQAVPAPAVGPPAVIGTPLSPSATKVMVLGAGELGKEVIIAFQRLGVEVIAVDRYADAPGQQVAHHAEVIDMTDPAALLALIERYRPHYVVPEIEAIATEALIEVEKRALAEVIPTAHAVVATMNREGIRRLADEELGLPTSPYLFASSAEDLEAAVAEIGFPCVVKPVMSSSGKGQTVVRAPADIGTAWENATTGARVQGERVIVEGFIEFDYEITLLTVRAIDPVTGRLASHFCAPIGHQQVGGDYVESWQPHEMSADALAAATSIAARIATAMGDGKLGGRGIFGVELFVQGDDVYFSEVSPRPHDTGLVTLATQRLSEFEMHARAILGLPVDVTLASPGASAVIYGQLDEPAIGFSNVARALAVPETDIRLFGKPQSFHRRRMGVITATADDVATARQRAVQAASLVTPVAARPFERAVPEPLGNPPVPPPPRRPGPPPQGAPTPPAPGGPQRPHQPGGGYPGGPPRPGGPPMPGQPPRPGPGGRPPQGAPPGPPPGGPRPGPPPMRGPQPPRGGAPGRPAGPPPGRPSPPPPGPTPPPVSHPVGPSANRPADEPSRASVD
;
A
#
# COMPACT_ATOMS: atom_id res chain seq x y z
N MET A 1 -38.51 -11.34 -40.28
CA MET A 1 -38.44 -10.99 -41.72
C MET A 1 -37.01 -10.51 -41.96
N THR A 2 -36.09 -11.41 -42.32
CA THR A 2 -35.74 -11.82 -43.72
C THR A 2 -34.97 -10.70 -44.45
N SER A 3 -33.79 -10.92 -45.04
CA SER A 3 -33.00 -12.14 -45.32
C SER A 3 -31.49 -11.82 -45.19
N GLU A 4 -30.60 -12.68 -44.70
CA GLU A 4 -30.10 -13.93 -45.31
C GLU A 4 -29.45 -13.77 -46.70
N SER A 5 -28.17 -14.16 -46.80
CA SER A 5 -27.54 -14.70 -48.01
C SER A 5 -26.30 -15.52 -47.62
N ASP A 6 -26.34 -16.83 -47.86
CA ASP A 6 -25.26 -17.78 -47.58
C ASP A 6 -24.09 -17.68 -48.57
N ASN A 7 -22.94 -18.25 -48.19
CA ASN A 7 -22.21 -19.10 -49.13
C ASN A 7 -21.44 -20.22 -48.40
N ALA A 8 -21.56 -21.46 -48.88
CA ALA A 8 -20.89 -22.63 -48.29
C ALA A 8 -20.59 -23.71 -49.35
N SER A 9 -19.39 -24.30 -49.27
CA SER A 9 -19.01 -25.55 -49.93
C SER A 9 -18.07 -26.33 -49.01
N GLN A 10 -18.48 -27.50 -48.52
CA GLN A 10 -18.21 -28.83 -49.11
C GLN A 10 -16.69 -29.10 -49.24
N ALA A 11 -16.00 -29.83 -48.36
CA ALA A 11 -16.22 -31.15 -47.73
C ALA A 11 -15.88 -32.36 -48.61
N SER A 12 -14.96 -33.22 -48.13
CA SER A 12 -14.85 -34.63 -48.54
C SER A 12 -13.99 -35.45 -47.56
N ALA A 13 -14.44 -36.68 -47.31
CA ALA A 13 -13.72 -37.84 -46.76
C ALA A 13 -14.30 -39.08 -47.47
N PRO A 14 -13.65 -40.27 -47.47
CA PRO A 14 -14.07 -41.27 -46.47
C PRO A 14 -13.06 -42.40 -46.07
N ALA A 15 -13.32 -42.99 -44.90
CA ALA A 15 -13.31 -44.42 -44.52
C ALA A 15 -12.11 -45.39 -44.76
N GLY A 16 -11.87 -46.26 -43.75
CA GLY A 16 -11.49 -47.68 -43.94
C GLY A 16 -10.39 -48.24 -43.01
N GLY A 17 -10.62 -49.40 -42.36
CA GLY A 17 -9.57 -50.23 -41.73
C GLY A 17 -9.95 -50.93 -40.40
N GLU A 18 -9.96 -52.27 -40.36
CA GLU A 18 -10.46 -53.07 -39.23
C GLU A 18 -9.38 -53.72 -38.32
N ALA A 19 -9.71 -53.76 -37.02
CA ALA A 19 -9.65 -54.89 -36.06
C ALA A 19 -8.42 -55.82 -35.82
N ALA A 20 -8.22 -56.09 -34.51
CA ALA A 20 -8.07 -57.42 -33.86
C ALA A 20 -6.68 -57.99 -33.42
N SER A 21 -6.78 -58.68 -32.27
CA SER A 21 -5.99 -59.83 -31.77
C SER A 21 -4.75 -59.65 -30.83
N ALA A 22 -4.71 -60.57 -29.86
CA ALA A 22 -3.67 -61.01 -28.92
C ALA A 22 -3.88 -62.57 -28.77
N PRO A 23 -3.15 -63.40 -27.96
CA PRO A 23 -2.42 -63.13 -26.71
C PRO A 23 -1.12 -63.97 -26.51
N ASP A 24 -0.81 -64.37 -25.26
CA ASP A 24 0.07 -65.47 -24.79
C ASP A 24 1.62 -65.30 -24.83
N ALA A 25 2.43 -65.86 -23.90
CA ALA A 25 2.14 -66.51 -22.60
C ALA A 25 3.39 -66.65 -21.66
N GLN A 26 3.11 -66.77 -20.34
CA GLN A 26 3.80 -67.58 -19.29
C GLN A 26 5.30 -67.36 -18.90
N ALA A 27 5.60 -67.78 -17.65
CA ALA A 27 6.93 -67.84 -17.01
C ALA A 27 7.16 -69.25 -16.40
N PRO A 28 8.37 -69.57 -15.89
CA PRO A 28 8.48 -69.81 -14.43
C PRO A 28 9.84 -69.42 -13.77
N THR A 29 9.96 -69.76 -12.48
CA THR A 29 11.05 -69.48 -11.50
C THR A 29 11.97 -70.73 -11.31
N PRO A 30 12.78 -70.96 -10.24
CA PRO A 30 13.26 -70.13 -9.11
C PRO A 30 14.79 -70.25 -8.78
N ALA A 31 15.26 -69.58 -7.71
CA ALA A 31 16.45 -69.97 -6.93
C ALA A 31 16.40 -69.41 -5.49
N GLU A 32 16.86 -70.19 -4.50
CA GLU A 32 16.89 -69.86 -3.06
C GLU A 32 18.31 -69.49 -2.58
N HIS A 33 18.45 -68.87 -1.39
CA HIS A 33 19.61 -68.97 -0.48
C HIS A 33 19.25 -68.52 0.95
N ALA A 34 20.00 -68.99 1.96
CA ALA A 34 19.90 -68.64 3.38
C ALA A 34 21.34 -68.62 4.00
N VAL A 35 21.64 -68.40 5.28
CA VAL A 35 20.97 -68.37 6.62
C VAL A 35 21.85 -67.45 7.55
N PRO A 36 21.65 -67.24 8.89
CA PRO A 36 20.66 -67.74 9.87
C PRO A 36 20.00 -66.63 10.74
N ALA A 37 19.43 -66.98 11.90
CA ALA A 37 18.71 -66.11 12.84
C ALA A 37 19.52 -65.71 14.10
N GLU A 38 19.02 -64.70 14.83
CA GLU A 38 19.40 -64.38 16.22
C GLU A 38 18.14 -64.27 17.12
N GLN A 39 18.31 -64.21 18.44
CA GLN A 39 17.32 -64.63 19.44
C GLN A 39 16.49 -63.49 20.06
N ALA A 40 15.30 -63.82 20.55
CA ALA A 40 14.44 -62.93 21.33
C ALA A 40 14.25 -63.45 22.77
N PRO A 41 14.21 -62.56 23.80
CA PRO A 41 13.62 -62.85 25.09
C PRO A 41 12.12 -62.45 25.13
N ALA A 42 11.33 -63.12 25.96
CA ALA A 42 9.88 -62.98 26.01
C ALA A 42 9.38 -61.88 26.97
N ALA A 43 8.11 -61.50 26.82
CA ALA A 43 7.46 -60.40 27.52
C ALA A 43 7.21 -60.64 29.02
N GLN A 44 7.11 -59.52 29.76
CA GLN A 44 6.22 -59.38 30.91
C GLN A 44 5.30 -58.18 30.68
N ALA A 45 4.01 -58.33 30.94
CA ALA A 45 3.03 -57.26 30.81
C ALA A 45 2.87 -56.49 32.14
N PRO A 46 2.72 -55.15 32.12
CA PRO A 46 2.44 -54.37 33.32
C PRO A 46 0.97 -54.50 33.74
N ALA A 47 0.70 -54.33 35.04
CA ALA A 47 -0.65 -54.28 35.57
C ALA A 47 -1.18 -52.84 35.71
N ASP A 48 -2.35 -52.60 35.11
CA ASP A 48 -3.39 -51.65 35.51
C ASP A 48 -3.16 -50.78 36.76
N GLN A 49 -3.01 -49.45 36.56
CA GLN A 49 -4.02 -48.43 36.96
C GLN A 49 -3.45 -47.00 37.01
N GLN A 50 -3.73 -46.20 35.97
CA GLN A 50 -4.54 -44.96 36.04
C GLN A 50 -4.44 -44.24 34.69
N GLN A 51 -5.46 -44.43 33.86
CA GLN A 51 -5.50 -43.93 32.50
C GLN A 51 -6.36 -42.66 32.45
N GLU A 52 -5.72 -41.49 32.45
CA GLU A 52 -6.40 -40.27 31.97
C GLU A 52 -6.74 -40.46 30.50
N ASP A 53 -8.03 -40.45 30.16
CA ASP A 53 -8.48 -40.63 28.79
C ASP A 53 -8.06 -39.43 27.92
N ARG A 54 -7.10 -39.69 27.03
CA ARG A 54 -6.79 -38.85 25.88
C ARG A 54 -6.75 -39.74 24.64
N GLY A 55 -7.92 -39.85 24.00
CA GLY A 55 -8.09 -40.54 22.73
C GLY A 55 -7.17 -40.03 21.60
N PRO A 56 -7.18 -40.70 20.44
CA PRO A 56 -6.26 -40.41 19.34
C PRO A 56 -6.35 -38.93 18.93
N GLY A 57 -5.20 -38.27 18.91
CA GLY A 57 -5.12 -36.81 18.85
C GLY A 57 -5.82 -36.21 17.63
N GLN A 58 -6.99 -35.63 17.85
CA GLN A 58 -7.54 -34.64 16.92
C GLN A 58 -6.54 -33.49 16.83
N ALA A 59 -5.97 -33.28 15.66
CA ALA A 59 -5.17 -32.09 15.41
C ALA A 59 -6.07 -30.87 15.65
N VAL A 60 -5.66 -29.97 16.55
CA VAL A 60 -6.37 -28.71 16.76
C VAL A 60 -6.42 -28.00 15.40
N PRO A 61 -7.61 -27.68 14.87
CA PRO A 61 -7.71 -27.05 13.56
C PRO A 61 -6.93 -25.73 13.56
N ALA A 62 -6.14 -25.50 12.51
CA ALA A 62 -5.38 -24.27 12.37
C ALA A 62 -6.34 -23.06 12.42
N PRO A 63 -5.94 -21.94 13.06
CA PRO A 63 -6.79 -20.76 13.10
C PRO A 63 -7.00 -20.22 11.68
N ALA A 64 -8.26 -19.95 11.32
CA ALA A 64 -8.63 -19.44 9.99
C ALA A 64 -8.15 -18.00 9.72
N VAL A 65 -7.60 -17.32 10.74
CA VAL A 65 -7.10 -15.94 10.70
C VAL A 65 -5.79 -15.90 11.49
N GLY A 66 -4.71 -15.43 10.87
CA GLY A 66 -3.42 -15.24 11.52
C GLY A 66 -2.19 -15.44 10.63
N PRO A 67 -0.99 -15.15 11.15
CA PRO A 67 0.27 -15.38 10.44
C PRO A 67 0.61 -16.87 10.32
N PRO A 68 1.44 -17.26 9.33
CA PRO A 68 1.86 -18.65 9.19
C PRO A 68 2.94 -18.99 10.22
N ALA A 69 2.84 -20.17 10.85
CA ALA A 69 3.86 -20.63 11.81
C ALA A 69 5.24 -20.88 11.15
N VAL A 70 5.26 -21.18 9.85
CA VAL A 70 6.44 -21.32 8.99
C VAL A 70 6.08 -20.77 7.61
N ILE A 71 6.94 -19.93 7.02
CA ILE A 71 6.84 -19.59 5.59
C ILE A 71 7.47 -20.72 4.79
N GLY A 72 6.66 -21.42 3.99
CA GLY A 72 7.12 -22.57 3.20
C GLY A 72 7.42 -22.23 1.75
N THR A 73 8.45 -22.87 1.20
CA THR A 73 9.01 -22.67 -0.15
C THR A 73 7.93 -22.72 -1.24
N PRO A 74 7.92 -21.79 -2.22
CA PRO A 74 6.90 -21.76 -3.25
C PRO A 74 7.04 -22.95 -4.21
N LEU A 75 5.94 -23.27 -4.92
CA LEU A 75 5.84 -24.41 -5.84
C LEU A 75 6.09 -25.78 -5.17
N SER A 76 5.93 -25.86 -3.85
CA SER A 76 6.09 -27.07 -3.04
C SER A 76 4.84 -27.39 -2.21
N PRO A 77 4.70 -28.63 -1.67
CA PRO A 77 3.58 -28.97 -0.80
C PRO A 77 3.49 -28.18 0.51
N SER A 78 4.52 -27.43 0.91
CA SER A 78 4.51 -26.56 2.09
C SER A 78 4.30 -25.08 1.76
N ALA A 79 4.15 -24.71 0.48
CA ALA A 79 4.13 -23.33 0.02
C ALA A 79 3.12 -22.44 0.77
N THR A 80 3.60 -21.35 1.37
CA THR A 80 2.72 -20.26 1.82
C THR A 80 2.21 -19.54 0.57
N LYS A 81 0.89 -19.44 0.41
CA LYS A 81 0.25 -18.93 -0.82
C LYS A 81 -0.55 -17.66 -0.60
N VAL A 82 -0.36 -16.67 -1.46
CA VAL A 82 -1.18 -15.45 -1.53
C VAL A 82 -1.84 -15.36 -2.90
N MET A 83 -3.13 -15.01 -2.94
CA MET A 83 -3.82 -14.60 -4.15
C MET A 83 -4.04 -13.08 -4.13
N VAL A 84 -3.51 -12.37 -5.12
CA VAL A 84 -3.66 -10.91 -5.27
C VAL A 84 -4.72 -10.64 -6.32
N LEU A 85 -5.79 -9.93 -5.94
CA LEU A 85 -6.92 -9.59 -6.81
C LEU A 85 -6.79 -8.14 -7.30
N GLY A 86 -6.34 -7.98 -8.54
CA GLY A 86 -5.93 -6.70 -9.13
C GLY A 86 -4.42 -6.62 -9.29
N ALA A 87 -3.89 -7.20 -10.36
CA ALA A 87 -2.45 -7.22 -10.65
C ALA A 87 -1.94 -5.90 -11.29
N GLY A 88 -2.37 -4.75 -10.77
CA GLY A 88 -1.94 -3.40 -11.18
C GLY A 88 -0.51 -3.05 -10.72
N GLU A 89 -0.14 -1.77 -10.80
CA GLU A 89 1.20 -1.32 -10.38
C GLU A 89 1.48 -1.49 -8.88
N LEU A 90 0.48 -1.30 -8.02
CA LEU A 90 0.60 -1.49 -6.57
C LEU A 90 0.75 -2.99 -6.26
N GLY A 91 -0.19 -3.79 -6.76
CA GLY A 91 -0.12 -5.24 -6.75
C GLY A 91 1.22 -5.80 -7.27
N LYS A 92 1.85 -5.20 -8.30
CA LYS A 92 3.19 -5.60 -8.76
C LYS A 92 4.25 -5.49 -7.66
N GLU A 93 4.31 -4.36 -6.95
CA GLU A 93 5.28 -4.16 -5.86
C GLU A 93 4.91 -5.00 -4.62
N VAL A 94 3.62 -5.25 -4.35
CA VAL A 94 3.17 -6.22 -3.32
C VAL A 94 3.61 -7.65 -3.66
N ILE A 95 3.45 -8.09 -4.91
CA ILE A 95 3.90 -9.40 -5.37
C ILE A 95 5.43 -9.49 -5.27
N ILE A 96 6.18 -8.43 -5.61
CA ILE A 96 7.64 -8.37 -5.42
C ILE A 96 8.01 -8.47 -3.94
N ALA A 97 7.28 -7.81 -3.03
CA ALA A 97 7.51 -7.92 -1.59
C ALA A 97 7.26 -9.34 -1.06
N PHE A 98 6.23 -10.04 -1.53
CA PHE A 98 5.98 -11.45 -1.22
C PHE A 98 7.04 -12.39 -1.82
N GLN A 99 7.45 -12.17 -3.07
CA GLN A 99 8.53 -12.92 -3.72
C GLN A 99 9.85 -12.81 -2.94
N ARG A 100 10.21 -11.61 -2.44
CA ARG A 100 11.38 -11.39 -1.56
C ARG A 100 11.35 -12.18 -0.25
N LEU A 101 10.16 -12.62 0.19
CA LEU A 101 9.95 -13.42 1.41
C LEU A 101 9.76 -14.91 1.13
N GLY A 102 9.83 -15.35 -0.14
CA GLY A 102 9.66 -16.76 -0.51
C GLY A 102 8.21 -17.24 -0.47
N VAL A 103 7.24 -16.37 -0.73
CA VAL A 103 5.81 -16.70 -0.80
C VAL A 103 5.39 -17.03 -2.23
N GLU A 104 4.56 -18.06 -2.42
CA GLU A 104 3.94 -18.37 -3.71
C GLU A 104 2.79 -17.40 -3.98
N VAL A 105 2.73 -16.83 -5.18
CA VAL A 105 1.76 -15.76 -5.48
C VAL A 105 0.99 -16.04 -6.77
N ILE A 106 -0.33 -15.98 -6.66
CA ILE A 106 -1.29 -16.05 -7.76
C ILE A 106 -1.75 -14.62 -8.03
N ALA A 107 -1.46 -14.09 -9.22
CA ALA A 107 -1.89 -12.74 -9.62
C ALA A 107 -3.11 -12.82 -10.55
N VAL A 108 -4.20 -12.20 -10.11
CA VAL A 108 -5.50 -12.20 -10.81
C VAL A 108 -5.79 -10.78 -11.32
N ASP A 109 -6.21 -10.65 -12.57
CA ASP A 109 -6.75 -9.40 -13.12
C ASP A 109 -7.79 -9.71 -14.21
N ARG A 110 -8.51 -8.69 -14.69
CA ARG A 110 -9.49 -8.80 -15.78
C ARG A 110 -8.87 -8.77 -17.19
N TYR A 111 -7.55 -8.74 -17.28
CA TYR A 111 -6.79 -8.74 -18.54
C TYR A 111 -5.45 -9.47 -18.37
N ALA A 112 -4.92 -9.99 -19.48
CA ALA A 112 -3.63 -10.67 -19.53
C ALA A 112 -2.46 -9.68 -19.49
N ASP A 113 -1.27 -10.20 -19.14
CA ASP A 113 -0.01 -9.46 -19.03
C ASP A 113 -0.08 -8.22 -18.11
N ALA A 114 -0.96 -8.24 -17.12
CA ALA A 114 -1.08 -7.19 -16.12
C ALA A 114 0.24 -7.02 -15.33
N PRO A 115 0.61 -5.81 -14.88
CA PRO A 115 1.90 -5.51 -14.26
C PRO A 115 2.38 -6.54 -13.21
N GLY A 116 1.48 -7.02 -12.34
CA GLY A 116 1.78 -8.01 -11.32
C GLY A 116 1.87 -9.46 -11.83
N GLN A 117 1.12 -9.84 -12.87
CA GLN A 117 1.21 -11.17 -13.49
C GLN A 117 2.62 -11.45 -14.03
N GLN A 118 3.31 -10.40 -14.49
CA GLN A 118 4.69 -10.45 -15.00
C GLN A 118 5.75 -10.84 -13.95
N VAL A 119 5.39 -10.87 -12.66
CA VAL A 119 6.28 -11.16 -11.51
C VAL A 119 5.70 -12.21 -10.55
N ALA A 120 4.56 -12.81 -10.89
CA ALA A 120 3.88 -13.82 -10.08
C ALA A 120 4.38 -15.24 -10.37
N HIS A 121 4.00 -16.20 -9.52
CA HIS A 121 4.21 -17.63 -9.80
C HIS A 121 3.13 -18.19 -10.74
N HIS A 122 1.90 -17.68 -10.61
CA HIS A 122 0.76 -18.02 -11.45
C HIS A 122 0.04 -16.74 -11.88
N ALA A 123 -0.43 -16.69 -13.12
CA ALA A 123 -1.19 -15.57 -13.67
C ALA A 123 -2.55 -16.10 -14.16
N GLU A 124 -3.63 -15.47 -13.70
CA GLU A 124 -5.00 -15.89 -14.01
C GLU A 124 -5.83 -14.67 -14.45
N VAL A 125 -6.73 -14.89 -15.41
CA VAL A 125 -7.54 -13.84 -16.03
C VAL A 125 -9.01 -14.21 -15.91
N ILE A 126 -9.74 -13.49 -15.05
CA ILE A 126 -11.18 -13.66 -14.83
C ILE A 126 -11.86 -12.30 -14.70
N ASP A 127 -13.17 -12.25 -14.90
CA ASP A 127 -13.95 -11.17 -14.34
C ASP A 127 -14.03 -11.36 -12.82
N MET A 128 -13.35 -10.49 -12.05
CA MET A 128 -13.37 -10.56 -10.59
C MET A 128 -14.69 -10.08 -9.98
N THR A 129 -15.61 -9.53 -10.78
CA THR A 129 -16.99 -9.20 -10.38
C THR A 129 -17.96 -10.39 -10.55
N ASP A 130 -17.53 -11.49 -11.17
CA ASP A 130 -18.26 -12.77 -11.12
C ASP A 130 -17.91 -13.53 -9.82
N PRO A 131 -18.85 -13.68 -8.87
CA PRO A 131 -18.60 -14.37 -7.61
C PRO A 131 -18.33 -15.88 -7.79
N ALA A 132 -18.90 -16.51 -8.83
CA ALA A 132 -18.72 -17.93 -9.10
C ALA A 132 -17.32 -18.19 -9.70
N ALA A 133 -16.87 -17.35 -10.64
CA ALA A 133 -15.52 -17.43 -11.18
C ALA A 133 -14.46 -17.21 -10.08
N LEU A 134 -14.66 -16.21 -9.21
CA LEU A 134 -13.74 -15.92 -8.11
C LEU A 134 -13.68 -17.05 -7.07
N LEU A 135 -14.83 -17.59 -6.63
CA LEU A 135 -14.87 -18.72 -5.70
C LEU A 135 -14.21 -19.99 -6.29
N ALA A 136 -14.51 -20.31 -7.56
CA ALA A 136 -13.91 -21.47 -8.23
C ALA A 136 -12.38 -21.34 -8.35
N LEU A 137 -11.86 -20.13 -8.57
CA LEU A 137 -10.42 -19.87 -8.64
C LEU A 137 -9.74 -20.03 -7.27
N ILE A 138 -10.37 -19.55 -6.20
CA ILE A 138 -9.89 -19.70 -4.82
C ILE A 138 -9.90 -21.17 -4.41
N GLU A 139 -10.96 -21.93 -4.70
CA GLU A 139 -11.02 -23.38 -4.42
C GLU A 139 -9.98 -24.20 -5.22
N ARG A 140 -9.70 -23.80 -6.47
CA ARG A 140 -8.67 -24.41 -7.33
C ARG A 140 -7.27 -24.21 -6.77
N TYR A 141 -6.91 -22.98 -6.37
CA TYR A 141 -5.55 -22.65 -5.94
C TYR A 141 -5.26 -22.88 -4.45
N ARG A 142 -6.30 -22.79 -3.61
CA ARG A 142 -6.24 -22.79 -2.14
C ARG A 142 -5.17 -21.84 -1.60
N PRO A 143 -5.32 -20.51 -1.85
CA PRO A 143 -4.48 -19.51 -1.21
C PRO A 143 -4.69 -19.54 0.31
N HIS A 144 -3.68 -19.13 1.07
CA HIS A 144 -3.82 -18.93 2.52
C HIS A 144 -4.37 -17.53 2.80
N TYR A 145 -3.99 -16.55 1.96
CA TYR A 145 -4.44 -15.16 2.03
C TYR A 145 -5.00 -14.70 0.68
N VAL A 146 -6.10 -13.97 0.71
CA VAL A 146 -6.67 -13.26 -0.46
C VAL A 146 -6.50 -11.76 -0.21
N VAL A 147 -5.84 -11.05 -1.13
CA VAL A 147 -5.42 -9.65 -1.00
C VAL A 147 -6.03 -8.82 -2.14
N PRO A 148 -7.11 -8.08 -1.89
CA PRO A 148 -7.71 -7.13 -2.83
C PRO A 148 -6.87 -5.86 -3.02
N GLU A 149 -6.49 -5.57 -4.27
CA GLU A 149 -5.74 -4.38 -4.68
C GLU A 149 -6.60 -3.36 -5.45
N ILE A 150 -7.88 -3.66 -5.70
CA ILE A 150 -8.84 -2.79 -6.41
C ILE A 150 -10.26 -2.87 -5.84
N GLU A 151 -11.12 -1.92 -6.20
CA GLU A 151 -12.50 -1.81 -5.72
C GLU A 151 -13.52 -2.62 -6.55
N ALA A 152 -13.10 -3.20 -7.69
CA ALA A 152 -13.99 -3.87 -8.64
C ALA A 152 -13.88 -5.41 -8.51
N ILE A 153 -14.38 -5.93 -7.39
CA ILE A 153 -14.35 -7.36 -7.01
C ILE A 153 -15.69 -7.74 -6.38
N ALA A 154 -16.17 -8.97 -6.58
CA ALA A 154 -17.37 -9.50 -5.95
C ALA A 154 -17.20 -9.63 -4.41
N THR A 155 -17.72 -8.66 -3.67
CA THR A 155 -17.68 -8.60 -2.20
C THR A 155 -18.33 -9.78 -1.52
N GLU A 156 -19.40 -10.31 -2.11
CA GLU A 156 -20.21 -11.39 -1.57
C GLU A 156 -19.43 -12.71 -1.58
N ALA A 157 -18.57 -12.90 -2.59
CA ALA A 157 -17.63 -14.01 -2.66
C ALA A 157 -16.54 -13.90 -1.57
N LEU A 158 -16.03 -12.70 -1.29
CA LEU A 158 -15.05 -12.50 -0.21
C LEU A 158 -15.65 -12.76 1.19
N ILE A 159 -16.90 -12.32 1.42
CA ILE A 159 -17.66 -12.67 2.62
C ILE A 159 -17.81 -14.20 2.73
N GLU A 160 -18.10 -14.88 1.62
CA GLU A 160 -18.27 -16.34 1.60
C GLU A 160 -16.95 -17.12 1.78
N VAL A 161 -15.82 -16.55 1.32
CA VAL A 161 -14.47 -17.06 1.59
C VAL A 161 -14.14 -17.07 3.08
N GLU A 162 -14.46 -15.98 3.81
CA GLU A 162 -14.29 -15.93 5.27
C GLU A 162 -15.24 -16.90 5.98
N LYS A 163 -16.55 -16.89 5.66
CA LYS A 163 -17.55 -17.79 6.27
C LYS A 163 -17.20 -19.28 6.11
N ARG A 164 -16.68 -19.67 4.95
CA ARG A 164 -16.27 -21.05 4.63
C ARG A 164 -14.83 -21.36 5.04
N ALA A 165 -14.11 -20.39 5.61
CA ALA A 165 -12.70 -20.47 5.97
C ALA A 165 -11.79 -21.00 4.83
N LEU A 166 -12.05 -20.56 3.59
CA LEU A 166 -11.26 -20.98 2.42
C LEU A 166 -9.88 -20.31 2.37
N ALA A 167 -9.79 -19.08 2.87
CA ALA A 167 -8.59 -18.27 3.03
C ALA A 167 -8.87 -17.12 4.02
N GLU A 168 -7.84 -16.48 4.57
CA GLU A 168 -8.01 -15.19 5.25
C GLU A 168 -8.11 -14.07 4.20
N VAL A 169 -9.19 -13.28 4.22
CA VAL A 169 -9.31 -12.08 3.37
C VAL A 169 -8.62 -10.91 4.07
N ILE A 170 -7.73 -10.24 3.36
CA ILE A 170 -6.96 -9.11 3.87
C ILE A 170 -7.64 -7.79 3.48
N PRO A 171 -7.74 -6.79 4.39
CA PRO A 171 -7.44 -6.89 5.82
C PRO A 171 -8.58 -7.59 6.59
N THR A 172 -9.82 -7.48 6.11
CA THR A 172 -11.01 -8.34 6.37
C THR A 172 -11.98 -8.18 5.20
N ALA A 173 -12.89 -9.13 4.94
CA ALA A 173 -13.95 -8.93 3.94
C ALA A 173 -14.90 -7.77 4.33
N HIS A 174 -15.15 -7.58 5.63
CA HIS A 174 -15.87 -6.41 6.16
C HIS A 174 -15.24 -5.09 5.70
N ALA A 175 -13.91 -4.95 5.83
CA ALA A 175 -13.21 -3.73 5.43
C ALA A 175 -13.28 -3.46 3.93
N VAL A 176 -13.22 -4.52 3.11
CA VAL A 176 -13.35 -4.44 1.66
C VAL A 176 -14.76 -3.97 1.28
N VAL A 177 -15.81 -4.56 1.86
CA VAL A 177 -17.22 -4.15 1.69
C VAL A 177 -17.43 -2.68 2.09
N ALA A 178 -16.94 -2.28 3.27
CA ALA A 178 -17.12 -0.94 3.79
C ALA A 178 -16.48 0.14 2.90
N THR A 179 -15.30 -0.13 2.33
CA THR A 179 -14.52 0.85 1.56
C THR A 179 -14.83 0.90 0.07
N MET A 180 -15.40 -0.17 -0.52
CA MET A 180 -15.80 -0.16 -1.94
C MET A 180 -17.00 0.75 -2.23
N ASN A 181 -17.85 1.02 -1.22
CA ASN A 181 -19.01 1.89 -1.32
C ASN A 181 -18.84 3.14 -0.43
N ARG A 182 -18.88 4.34 -1.03
CA ARG A 182 -18.73 5.62 -0.33
C ARG A 182 -19.78 5.85 0.76
N GLU A 183 -20.97 5.29 0.63
CA GLU A 183 -21.99 5.34 1.71
C GLU A 183 -21.57 4.49 2.92
N GLY A 184 -21.03 3.28 2.69
CA GLY A 184 -20.56 2.41 3.76
C GLY A 184 -19.45 3.04 4.59
N ILE A 185 -18.37 3.49 3.94
CA ILE A 185 -17.23 4.09 4.63
C ILE A 185 -17.58 5.44 5.28
N ARG A 186 -18.43 6.26 4.67
CA ARG A 186 -18.79 7.56 5.25
C ARG A 186 -19.67 7.41 6.49
N ARG A 187 -20.66 6.51 6.49
CA ARG A 187 -21.47 6.20 7.69
C ARG A 187 -20.62 5.58 8.80
N LEU A 188 -19.72 4.64 8.47
CA LEU A 188 -18.79 4.08 9.44
C LEU A 188 -17.90 5.16 10.08
N ALA A 189 -17.40 6.12 9.28
CA ALA A 189 -16.56 7.20 9.78
C ALA A 189 -17.32 8.21 10.65
N ASP A 190 -18.49 8.66 10.22
CA ASP A 190 -19.24 9.75 10.85
C ASP A 190 -20.25 9.24 11.91
N GLU A 191 -21.18 8.37 11.50
CA GLU A 191 -22.31 7.91 12.33
C GLU A 191 -21.89 6.89 13.40
N GLU A 192 -21.00 5.95 13.07
CA GLU A 192 -20.53 4.92 14.02
C GLU A 192 -19.30 5.35 14.83
N LEU A 193 -18.33 6.01 14.18
CA LEU A 193 -17.08 6.39 14.81
C LEU A 193 -17.03 7.85 15.27
N GLY A 194 -17.86 8.77 14.78
CA GLY A 194 -17.73 10.20 15.12
C GLY A 194 -16.32 10.73 14.81
N LEU A 195 -15.89 10.53 13.57
CA LEU A 195 -14.73 11.19 12.97
C LEU A 195 -15.22 12.47 12.28
N PRO A 196 -14.48 13.59 12.32
CA PRO A 196 -14.83 14.74 11.50
C PRO A 196 -14.79 14.36 10.02
N THR A 197 -15.86 14.61 9.27
CA THR A 197 -15.94 14.40 7.82
C THR A 197 -16.47 15.65 7.12
N SER A 198 -16.44 15.72 5.79
CA SER A 198 -17.23 16.73 5.07
C SER A 198 -18.74 16.47 5.27
N PRO A 199 -19.58 17.50 5.53
CA PRO A 199 -21.03 17.32 5.59
C PRO A 199 -21.54 16.62 4.35
N TYR A 200 -22.44 15.64 4.49
CA TYR A 200 -22.85 14.81 3.35
C TYR A 200 -24.34 14.44 3.35
N LEU A 201 -24.86 14.24 2.14
CA LEU A 201 -26.16 13.63 1.86
C LEU A 201 -26.04 12.63 0.71
N PHE A 202 -27.03 11.76 0.54
CA PHE A 202 -27.11 10.84 -0.59
C PHE A 202 -28.36 11.11 -1.42
N ALA A 203 -28.22 11.01 -2.75
CA ALA A 203 -29.30 11.20 -3.71
C ALA A 203 -29.40 10.01 -4.66
N SER A 204 -30.63 9.62 -5.01
CA SER A 204 -30.94 8.54 -5.96
C SER A 204 -31.85 8.97 -7.11
N SER A 205 -32.13 10.27 -7.23
CA SER A 205 -32.78 10.91 -8.38
C SER A 205 -32.13 12.29 -8.66
N ALA A 206 -32.49 12.94 -9.77
CA ALA A 206 -32.06 14.31 -10.04
C ALA A 206 -32.73 15.29 -9.06
N GLU A 207 -33.98 15.01 -8.69
CA GLU A 207 -34.77 15.74 -7.71
C GLU A 207 -34.20 15.61 -6.28
N ASP A 208 -33.76 14.41 -5.91
CA ASP A 208 -33.01 14.16 -4.66
C ASP A 208 -31.70 14.96 -4.66
N LEU A 209 -31.02 15.04 -5.83
CA LEU A 209 -29.76 15.77 -5.95
C LEU A 209 -29.98 17.28 -5.80
N GLU A 210 -31.01 17.85 -6.43
CA GLU A 210 -31.37 19.26 -6.23
C GLU A 210 -31.68 19.56 -4.76
N ALA A 211 -32.43 18.70 -4.08
CA ALA A 211 -32.72 18.84 -2.65
C ALA A 211 -31.45 18.75 -1.79
N ALA A 212 -30.60 17.74 -2.02
CA ALA A 212 -29.36 17.53 -1.28
C ALA A 212 -28.35 18.67 -1.48
N VAL A 213 -28.22 19.19 -2.71
CA VAL A 213 -27.38 20.36 -3.01
C VAL A 213 -27.95 21.64 -2.38
N ALA A 214 -29.28 21.78 -2.29
CA ALA A 214 -29.91 22.92 -1.61
C ALA A 214 -29.70 22.91 -0.08
N GLU A 215 -29.56 21.73 0.54
CA GLU A 215 -29.28 21.59 1.98
C GLU A 215 -27.77 21.70 2.31
N ILE A 216 -26.90 21.08 1.52
CA ILE A 216 -25.43 21.15 1.67
C ILE A 216 -24.89 22.54 1.27
N GLY A 217 -25.49 23.20 0.29
CA GLY A 217 -25.05 24.48 -0.24
C GLY A 217 -23.93 24.38 -1.30
N PHE A 218 -23.33 25.52 -1.61
CA PHE A 218 -22.26 25.65 -2.62
C PHE A 218 -20.99 26.29 -2.02
N PRO A 219 -19.79 25.88 -2.46
CA PRO A 219 -19.53 24.76 -3.37
C PRO A 219 -19.69 23.40 -2.69
N CYS A 220 -20.04 22.38 -3.47
CA CYS A 220 -20.11 20.99 -3.02
C CYS A 220 -19.56 20.05 -4.10
N VAL A 221 -19.38 18.77 -3.78
CA VAL A 221 -18.82 17.74 -4.66
C VAL A 221 -19.79 16.58 -4.76
N VAL A 222 -20.27 16.29 -5.96
CA VAL A 222 -21.11 15.13 -6.27
C VAL A 222 -20.20 14.00 -6.75
N LYS A 223 -20.31 12.81 -6.15
CA LYS A 223 -19.51 11.61 -6.51
C LYS A 223 -20.43 10.38 -6.63
N PRO A 224 -20.24 9.47 -7.61
CA PRO A 224 -20.94 8.19 -7.62
C PRO A 224 -20.48 7.34 -6.43
N VAL A 225 -21.40 6.65 -5.73
CA VAL A 225 -21.01 5.92 -4.51
C VAL A 225 -20.08 4.73 -4.77
N MET A 226 -20.08 4.18 -6.00
CA MET A 226 -19.15 3.14 -6.47
C MET A 226 -18.15 3.75 -7.48
N SER A 227 -17.13 4.46 -7.01
CA SER A 227 -16.16 5.16 -7.88
C SER A 227 -14.75 5.29 -7.29
N SER A 228 -13.73 5.19 -8.13
CA SER A 228 -12.32 5.40 -7.78
C SER A 228 -11.54 6.15 -8.89
N SER A 229 -10.52 6.91 -8.47
CA SER A 229 -9.76 7.88 -9.28
C SER A 229 -10.65 9.01 -9.85
N GLY A 230 -11.50 9.59 -9.00
CA GLY A 230 -12.35 10.76 -9.31
C GLY A 230 -13.35 10.60 -10.46
N LYS A 231 -13.55 9.39 -11.00
CA LYS A 231 -14.42 9.19 -12.17
C LYS A 231 -15.89 9.45 -11.85
N GLY A 232 -16.51 10.32 -12.65
CA GLY A 232 -17.88 10.80 -12.44
C GLY A 232 -18.01 11.90 -11.38
N GLN A 233 -16.93 12.35 -10.73
CA GLN A 233 -17.03 13.43 -9.74
C GLN A 233 -17.18 14.80 -10.40
N THR A 234 -18.03 15.65 -9.82
CA THR A 234 -18.23 17.04 -10.27
C THR A 234 -18.23 17.99 -9.07
N VAL A 235 -17.46 19.08 -9.15
CA VAL A 235 -17.53 20.17 -8.17
C VAL A 235 -18.61 21.14 -8.64
N VAL A 236 -19.71 21.19 -7.90
CA VAL A 236 -20.90 21.99 -8.17
C VAL A 236 -20.72 23.35 -7.49
N ARG A 237 -20.84 24.44 -8.25
CA ARG A 237 -20.57 25.82 -7.78
C ARG A 237 -21.78 26.74 -7.92
N ALA A 238 -22.73 26.39 -8.80
CA ALA A 238 -24.01 27.05 -8.97
C ALA A 238 -25.11 26.03 -9.31
N PRO A 239 -26.40 26.38 -9.17
CA PRO A 239 -27.52 25.49 -9.52
C PRO A 239 -27.49 24.98 -10.97
N ALA A 240 -26.90 25.73 -11.89
CA ALA A 240 -26.75 25.33 -13.30
C ALA A 240 -25.82 24.10 -13.50
N ASP A 241 -24.94 23.81 -12.54
CA ASP A 241 -24.01 22.68 -12.63
C ASP A 241 -24.67 21.33 -12.24
N ILE A 242 -25.85 21.36 -11.59
CA ILE A 242 -26.47 20.18 -10.95
C ILE A 242 -26.84 19.09 -11.97
N GLY A 243 -27.46 19.46 -13.10
CA GLY A 243 -27.84 18.50 -14.14
C GLY A 243 -26.62 17.78 -14.73
N THR A 244 -25.57 18.54 -15.07
CA THR A 244 -24.29 17.98 -15.55
C THR A 244 -23.59 17.15 -14.47
N ALA A 245 -23.72 17.48 -13.19
CA ALA A 245 -23.19 16.66 -12.10
C ALA A 245 -23.92 15.30 -11.98
N TRP A 246 -25.24 15.27 -12.13
CA TRP A 246 -26.03 14.03 -12.19
C TRP A 246 -25.66 13.18 -13.40
N GLU A 247 -25.60 13.77 -14.59
CA GLU A 247 -25.18 13.10 -15.83
C GLU A 247 -23.77 12.52 -15.72
N ASN A 248 -22.80 13.30 -15.24
CA ASN A 248 -21.42 12.85 -15.04
C ASN A 248 -21.33 11.70 -14.03
N ALA A 249 -22.07 11.76 -12.93
CA ALA A 249 -22.00 10.74 -11.89
C ALA A 249 -22.68 9.42 -12.31
N THR A 250 -23.84 9.48 -12.96
CA THR A 250 -24.59 8.30 -13.40
C THR A 250 -23.98 7.63 -14.64
N THR A 251 -23.33 8.39 -15.54
CA THR A 251 -22.72 7.84 -16.77
C THR A 251 -21.21 7.62 -16.68
N GLY A 252 -20.49 8.35 -15.81
CA GLY A 252 -19.02 8.29 -15.70
C GLY A 252 -18.48 7.22 -14.73
N ALA A 253 -19.34 6.56 -13.97
CA ALA A 253 -18.99 5.46 -13.08
C ALA A 253 -18.65 4.17 -13.86
N ARG A 254 -17.88 3.24 -13.24
CA ARG A 254 -17.51 1.96 -13.88
C ARG A 254 -18.66 0.94 -13.89
N VAL A 255 -19.67 1.17 -13.05
CA VAL A 255 -20.96 0.49 -12.97
C VAL A 255 -22.00 1.59 -13.03
N GLN A 256 -23.08 1.43 -13.81
CA GLN A 256 -24.17 2.40 -13.80
C GLN A 256 -24.82 2.40 -12.42
N GLY A 257 -24.75 3.54 -11.72
CA GLY A 257 -25.14 3.66 -10.33
C GLY A 257 -26.26 4.68 -10.14
N GLU A 258 -27.40 4.22 -9.64
CA GLU A 258 -28.58 5.04 -9.29
C GLU A 258 -28.41 5.78 -7.95
N ARG A 259 -27.16 6.07 -7.53
CA ARG A 259 -26.88 6.66 -6.21
C ARG A 259 -25.56 7.43 -6.17
N VAL A 260 -25.63 8.64 -5.64
CA VAL A 260 -24.50 9.56 -5.48
C VAL A 260 -24.41 10.06 -4.05
N ILE A 261 -23.20 10.44 -3.63
CA ILE A 261 -22.98 11.25 -2.42
C ILE A 261 -22.77 12.71 -2.84
N VAL A 262 -23.35 13.63 -2.07
CA VAL A 262 -23.14 15.08 -2.16
C VAL A 262 -22.36 15.48 -0.91
N GLU A 263 -21.13 15.95 -1.07
CA GLU A 263 -20.24 16.36 0.02
C GLU A 263 -20.03 17.88 0.01
N GLY A 264 -20.15 18.54 1.16
CA GLY A 264 -19.75 19.94 1.32
C GLY A 264 -18.26 20.12 1.04
N PHE A 265 -17.90 21.17 0.28
CA PHE A 265 -16.52 21.40 -0.10
C PHE A 265 -15.72 21.98 1.08
N ILE A 266 -14.70 21.27 1.55
CA ILE A 266 -13.78 21.76 2.59
C ILE A 266 -12.75 22.69 1.95
N GLU A 267 -12.61 23.91 2.45
CA GLU A 267 -11.57 24.87 2.05
C GLU A 267 -10.24 24.57 2.78
N PHE A 268 -9.66 23.39 2.49
CA PHE A 268 -8.43 22.91 3.13
C PHE A 268 -7.17 23.63 2.63
N ASP A 269 -6.16 23.73 3.50
CA ASP A 269 -4.83 24.22 3.16
C ASP A 269 -4.05 23.16 2.36
N TYR A 270 -4.21 21.89 2.71
CA TYR A 270 -3.57 20.75 2.05
C TYR A 270 -4.31 19.42 2.26
N GLU A 271 -4.01 18.46 1.37
CA GLU A 271 -4.44 17.06 1.42
C GLU A 271 -3.24 16.14 1.76
N ILE A 272 -3.48 15.10 2.57
CA ILE A 272 -2.48 14.07 2.89
C ILE A 272 -3.07 12.65 2.82
N THR A 273 -2.18 11.69 2.54
CA THR A 273 -2.37 10.28 2.86
C THR A 273 -1.55 9.94 4.10
N LEU A 274 -2.19 9.48 5.18
CA LEU A 274 -1.50 8.98 6.38
C LEU A 274 -1.45 7.45 6.35
N LEU A 275 -0.42 6.90 5.69
CA LEU A 275 -0.18 5.46 5.60
C LEU A 275 -0.07 4.82 6.99
N THR A 276 -1.08 4.02 7.34
CA THR A 276 -1.26 3.42 8.66
C THR A 276 -1.12 1.90 8.55
N VAL A 277 -0.07 1.34 9.14
CA VAL A 277 0.23 -0.09 9.11
C VAL A 277 -0.35 -0.76 10.34
N ARG A 278 -1.25 -1.73 10.17
CA ARG A 278 -1.71 -2.60 11.27
C ARG A 278 -0.93 -3.92 11.23
N ALA A 279 0.01 -4.08 12.15
CA ALA A 279 0.90 -5.24 12.23
C ALA A 279 0.91 -5.86 13.64
N ILE A 280 1.38 -7.10 13.76
CA ILE A 280 1.55 -7.74 15.06
C ILE A 280 2.84 -7.20 15.68
N ASP A 281 2.72 -6.53 16.83
CA ASP A 281 3.86 -6.12 17.64
C ASP A 281 4.57 -7.36 18.21
N PRO A 282 5.88 -7.55 17.95
CA PRO A 282 6.59 -8.79 18.29
C PRO A 282 6.93 -8.94 19.79
N VAL A 283 6.70 -7.89 20.60
CA VAL A 283 6.97 -7.92 22.06
C VAL A 283 5.72 -8.35 22.83
N THR A 284 4.55 -7.93 22.36
CA THR A 284 3.25 -8.17 23.00
C THR A 284 2.42 -9.27 22.34
N GLY A 285 2.74 -9.63 21.08
CA GLY A 285 1.96 -10.57 20.27
C GLY A 285 0.57 -10.04 19.88
N ARG A 286 0.36 -8.71 19.92
CA ARG A 286 -0.93 -8.05 19.67
C ARG A 286 -0.86 -7.20 18.42
N LEU A 287 -2.01 -7.05 17.77
CA LEU A 287 -2.18 -6.18 16.62
C LEU A 287 -2.15 -4.70 17.06
N ALA A 288 -1.23 -3.93 16.49
CA ALA A 288 -0.98 -2.52 16.79
C ALA A 288 -0.95 -1.68 15.50
N SER A 289 -1.21 -0.38 15.62
CA SER A 289 -1.15 0.58 14.52
C SER A 289 0.15 1.37 14.57
N HIS A 290 0.86 1.41 13.44
CA HIS A 290 2.09 2.19 13.22
C HIS A 290 1.84 3.19 12.10
N PHE A 291 2.36 4.41 12.23
CA PHE A 291 2.07 5.51 11.33
C PHE A 291 3.34 5.94 10.61
N CYS A 292 3.28 6.03 9.29
CA CYS A 292 4.35 6.63 8.50
C CYS A 292 4.37 8.15 8.71
N ALA A 293 5.46 8.82 8.32
CA ALA A 293 5.41 10.28 8.21
C ALA A 293 4.34 10.68 7.16
N PRO A 294 3.58 11.77 7.36
CA PRO A 294 2.50 12.17 6.46
C PRO A 294 2.98 12.31 5.00
N ILE A 295 2.18 11.83 4.05
CA ILE A 295 2.48 11.96 2.62
C ILE A 295 1.56 13.04 2.03
N GLY A 296 2.13 14.17 1.64
CA GLY A 296 1.41 15.18 0.87
C GLY A 296 1.27 14.76 -0.58
N HIS A 297 0.23 15.23 -1.25
CA HIS A 297 0.03 14.98 -2.67
C HIS A 297 -0.64 16.15 -3.39
N GLN A 298 -0.70 16.02 -4.71
CA GLN A 298 -1.49 16.89 -5.58
C GLN A 298 -2.34 16.03 -6.52
N GLN A 299 -3.66 16.12 -6.40
CA GLN A 299 -4.60 15.64 -7.41
C GLN A 299 -4.81 16.65 -8.55
N VAL A 300 -4.92 16.16 -9.79
CA VAL A 300 -5.25 16.97 -10.99
C VAL A 300 -6.30 16.24 -11.83
N GLY A 301 -7.58 16.51 -11.53
CA GLY A 301 -8.71 15.90 -12.25
C GLY A 301 -9.00 14.44 -11.88
N GLY A 302 -8.81 14.07 -10.60
CA GLY A 302 -9.12 12.74 -10.07
C GLY A 302 -7.97 11.73 -10.08
N ASP A 303 -6.84 12.06 -10.72
CA ASP A 303 -5.57 11.32 -10.61
C ASP A 303 -4.59 12.13 -9.74
N TYR A 304 -3.82 11.48 -8.85
CA TYR A 304 -2.63 12.11 -8.28
C TYR A 304 -1.54 12.26 -9.36
N VAL A 305 -0.80 13.38 -9.34
CA VAL A 305 0.32 13.63 -10.26
C VAL A 305 1.67 13.64 -9.57
N GLU A 306 1.69 14.02 -8.29
CA GLU A 306 2.89 14.15 -7.46
C GLU A 306 2.55 13.78 -6.01
N SER A 307 3.49 13.19 -5.29
CA SER A 307 3.41 13.01 -3.83
C SER A 307 4.77 13.26 -3.17
N TRP A 308 4.80 13.59 -1.88
CA TRP A 308 6.03 13.86 -1.14
C TRP A 308 5.93 13.50 0.34
N GLN A 309 7.07 13.12 0.93
CA GLN A 309 7.18 12.72 2.32
C GLN A 309 8.46 13.33 2.94
N PRO A 310 8.41 13.92 4.15
CA PRO A 310 7.22 14.19 4.95
C PRO A 310 6.45 15.43 4.44
N HIS A 311 5.14 15.49 4.69
CA HIS A 311 4.41 16.76 4.72
C HIS A 311 4.63 17.45 6.08
N GLU A 312 4.80 18.77 6.09
CA GLU A 312 4.97 19.55 7.33
C GLU A 312 3.60 19.89 7.92
N MET A 313 3.37 19.54 9.19
CA MET A 313 2.10 19.73 9.89
C MET A 313 2.34 20.33 11.27
N SER A 314 1.31 20.96 11.85
CA SER A 314 1.33 21.27 13.28
C SER A 314 1.30 19.97 14.11
N ALA A 315 1.72 20.07 15.37
CA ALA A 315 1.67 18.94 16.30
C ALA A 315 0.24 18.46 16.56
N ASP A 316 -0.72 19.40 16.61
CA ASP A 316 -2.12 19.13 16.91
C ASP A 316 -2.85 18.52 15.68
N ALA A 317 -2.62 19.05 14.47
CA ALA A 317 -3.10 18.43 13.23
C ALA A 317 -2.53 17.00 13.05
N LEU A 318 -1.24 16.80 13.33
CA LEU A 318 -0.63 15.46 13.25
C LEU A 318 -1.24 14.50 14.29
N ALA A 319 -1.54 14.98 15.50
CA ALA A 319 -2.21 14.18 16.53
C ALA A 319 -3.66 13.83 16.16
N ALA A 320 -4.41 14.78 15.60
CA ALA A 320 -5.77 14.58 15.09
C ALA A 320 -5.78 13.57 13.93
N ALA A 321 -4.92 13.77 12.92
CA ALA A 321 -4.73 12.84 11.80
C ALA A 321 -4.39 11.41 12.27
N THR A 322 -3.44 11.28 13.20
CA THR A 322 -3.06 10.00 13.80
C THR A 322 -4.23 9.35 14.55
N SER A 323 -5.01 10.12 15.30
CA SER A 323 -6.21 9.64 16.02
C SER A 323 -7.28 9.14 15.06
N ILE A 324 -7.59 9.90 14.01
CA ILE A 324 -8.56 9.52 12.97
C ILE A 324 -8.12 8.23 12.27
N ALA A 325 -6.88 8.19 11.81
CA ALA A 325 -6.32 7.04 11.12
C ALA A 325 -6.25 5.78 12.02
N ALA A 326 -5.90 5.94 13.30
CA ALA A 326 -5.94 4.85 14.27
C ALA A 326 -7.34 4.26 14.44
N ARG A 327 -8.36 5.12 14.56
CA ARG A 327 -9.76 4.71 14.80
C ARG A 327 -10.34 3.99 13.59
N ILE A 328 -10.24 4.58 12.39
CA ILE A 328 -10.79 3.97 11.18
C ILE A 328 -10.07 2.67 10.83
N ALA A 329 -8.73 2.63 10.89
CA ALA A 329 -7.98 1.41 10.62
C ALA A 329 -8.30 0.31 11.66
N THR A 330 -8.59 0.65 12.92
CA THR A 330 -8.99 -0.33 13.95
C THR A 330 -10.34 -0.99 13.65
N ALA A 331 -11.33 -0.19 13.23
CA ALA A 331 -12.67 -0.68 12.87
C ALA A 331 -12.67 -1.67 11.68
N MET A 332 -11.64 -1.62 10.83
CA MET A 332 -11.44 -2.53 9.70
C MET A 332 -10.92 -3.94 10.09
N GLY A 333 -11.00 -4.36 11.36
CA GLY A 333 -10.52 -5.66 11.84
C GLY A 333 -11.45 -6.38 12.82
N ASP A 334 -11.18 -7.65 13.08
CA ASP A 334 -12.04 -8.56 13.86
C ASP A 334 -11.93 -8.41 15.40
N GLY A 335 -11.22 -7.38 15.86
CA GLY A 335 -10.87 -7.18 17.27
C GLY A 335 -9.80 -8.13 17.83
N LYS A 336 -9.17 -8.98 17.00
CA LYS A 336 -8.14 -9.96 17.41
C LYS A 336 -6.87 -9.85 16.56
N LEU A 337 -6.86 -10.53 15.41
CA LEU A 337 -5.74 -10.62 14.47
C LEU A 337 -6.15 -10.26 13.04
N GLY A 338 -7.43 -10.27 12.70
CA GLY A 338 -7.95 -9.71 11.45
C GLY A 338 -7.83 -8.19 11.45
N GLY A 339 -7.73 -7.61 10.26
CA GLY A 339 -7.39 -6.20 10.08
C GLY A 339 -5.89 -5.94 9.94
N ARG A 340 -5.07 -6.95 9.62
CA ARG A 340 -3.64 -6.77 9.31
C ARG A 340 -3.47 -6.21 7.90
N GLY A 341 -2.49 -5.33 7.72
CA GLY A 341 -2.18 -4.75 6.43
C GLY A 341 -1.71 -3.30 6.52
N ILE A 342 -1.99 -2.52 5.48
CA ILE A 342 -1.75 -1.08 5.44
C ILE A 342 -3.02 -0.39 4.96
N PHE A 343 -3.25 0.81 5.48
CA PHE A 343 -4.42 1.63 5.19
C PHE A 343 -3.94 2.99 4.70
N GLY A 344 -4.28 3.34 3.46
CA GLY A 344 -4.13 4.69 2.93
C GLY A 344 -5.30 5.54 3.39
N VAL A 345 -5.14 6.23 4.52
CA VAL A 345 -6.17 7.12 5.08
C VAL A 345 -6.00 8.51 4.46
N GLU A 346 -6.97 8.95 3.64
CA GLU A 346 -6.95 10.27 3.01
C GLU A 346 -7.64 11.31 3.90
N LEU A 347 -6.95 12.43 4.14
CA LEU A 347 -7.35 13.48 5.07
C LEU A 347 -7.20 14.87 4.44
N PHE A 348 -8.18 15.73 4.67
CA PHE A 348 -8.10 17.17 4.39
C PHE A 348 -7.73 17.91 5.69
N VAL A 349 -6.87 18.93 5.59
CA VAL A 349 -6.40 19.69 6.77
C VAL A 349 -6.61 21.19 6.57
N GLN A 350 -7.21 21.85 7.56
CA GLN A 350 -7.48 23.29 7.57
C GLN A 350 -6.98 23.86 8.90
N GLY A 351 -5.81 24.50 8.89
CA GLY A 351 -5.08 24.85 10.11
C GLY A 351 -4.75 23.62 10.97
N ASP A 352 -5.42 23.51 12.11
CA ASP A 352 -5.31 22.37 13.05
C ASP A 352 -6.48 21.37 12.93
N ASP A 353 -7.56 21.73 12.22
CA ASP A 353 -8.71 20.87 12.00
C ASP A 353 -8.43 19.84 10.88
N VAL A 354 -8.80 18.58 11.12
CA VAL A 354 -8.52 17.46 10.22
C VAL A 354 -9.80 16.68 9.93
N TYR A 355 -10.13 16.54 8.65
CA TYR A 355 -11.33 15.87 8.15
C TYR A 355 -10.97 14.58 7.42
N PHE A 356 -11.67 13.50 7.73
CA PHE A 356 -11.58 12.23 7.02
C PHE A 356 -12.30 12.31 5.67
N SER A 357 -11.58 11.99 4.59
CA SER A 357 -12.13 11.90 3.23
C SER A 357 -12.60 10.48 2.92
N GLU A 358 -11.65 9.54 2.81
CA GLU A 358 -11.84 8.12 2.54
C GLU A 358 -10.64 7.28 3.03
N VAL A 359 -10.71 5.95 2.89
CA VAL A 359 -9.58 5.05 3.19
C VAL A 359 -9.50 3.90 2.20
N SER A 360 -8.31 3.69 1.62
CA SER A 360 -7.97 2.45 0.93
C SER A 360 -7.48 1.40 1.93
N PRO A 361 -8.08 0.19 2.01
CA PRO A 361 -7.69 -0.88 2.95
C PRO A 361 -6.46 -1.69 2.47
N ARG A 362 -5.61 -1.05 1.67
CA ARG A 362 -4.54 -1.60 0.84
C ARG A 362 -3.45 -0.52 0.65
N PRO A 363 -2.29 -0.83 0.04
CA PRO A 363 -1.34 0.19 -0.43
C PRO A 363 -2.03 1.29 -1.25
N HIS A 364 -1.51 2.52 -1.17
CA HIS A 364 -2.11 3.70 -1.80
C HIS A 364 -1.17 4.30 -2.82
N ASP A 365 -1.69 4.79 -3.96
CA ASP A 365 -0.78 5.13 -5.07
C ASP A 365 0.04 6.41 -4.85
N THR A 366 -0.41 7.33 -3.99
CA THR A 366 0.41 8.41 -3.41
C THR A 366 1.59 7.87 -2.59
N GLY A 367 1.44 6.69 -2.00
CA GLY A 367 2.43 5.97 -1.19
C GLY A 367 3.64 5.45 -1.97
N LEU A 368 3.61 5.47 -3.31
CA LEU A 368 4.72 5.06 -4.17
C LEU A 368 6.04 5.82 -3.87
N VAL A 369 5.97 6.99 -3.25
CA VAL A 369 7.15 7.72 -2.71
C VAL A 369 7.96 6.89 -1.69
N THR A 370 7.29 6.01 -0.93
CA THR A 370 7.94 5.12 0.06
C THR A 370 8.92 4.12 -0.55
N LEU A 371 8.91 3.92 -1.88
CA LEU A 371 9.95 3.18 -2.60
C LEU A 371 11.34 3.85 -2.56
N ALA A 372 11.42 5.12 -2.15
CA ALA A 372 12.67 5.86 -1.98
C ALA A 372 12.81 6.48 -0.57
N THR A 373 11.72 6.92 0.07
CA THR A 373 11.79 7.66 1.35
C THR A 373 11.87 6.78 2.59
N GLN A 374 11.57 5.47 2.51
CA GLN A 374 11.52 4.59 3.68
C GLN A 374 12.41 3.34 3.53
N ARG A 375 12.85 2.79 4.67
CA ARG A 375 13.64 1.54 4.72
C ARG A 375 12.81 0.28 4.44
N LEU A 376 11.49 0.39 4.53
CA LEU A 376 10.51 -0.53 3.98
C LEU A 376 9.48 0.30 3.23
N SER A 377 9.19 -0.06 1.97
CA SER A 377 8.08 0.56 1.25
C SER A 377 6.74 0.13 1.84
N GLU A 378 5.66 0.83 1.49
CA GLU A 378 4.30 0.45 1.87
C GLU A 378 3.97 -1.02 1.53
N PHE A 379 4.46 -1.49 0.38
CA PHE A 379 4.26 -2.86 -0.11
C PHE A 379 4.98 -3.89 0.73
N GLU A 380 6.21 -3.58 1.16
CA GLU A 380 6.99 -4.44 2.07
C GLU A 380 6.41 -4.45 3.49
N MET A 381 5.88 -3.32 3.97
CA MET A 381 5.15 -3.27 5.24
C MET A 381 3.82 -4.02 5.17
N HIS A 382 3.08 -3.93 4.07
CA HIS A 382 1.83 -4.65 3.84
C HIS A 382 2.05 -6.17 3.84
N ALA A 383 2.99 -6.67 3.02
CA ALA A 383 3.34 -8.09 2.97
C ALA A 383 3.81 -8.63 4.33
N ARG A 384 4.63 -7.86 5.07
CA ARG A 384 5.06 -8.22 6.43
C ARG A 384 3.90 -8.26 7.42
N ALA A 385 3.02 -7.25 7.42
CA ALA A 385 1.88 -7.17 8.32
C ALA A 385 0.93 -8.37 8.15
N ILE A 386 0.63 -8.75 6.90
CA ILE A 386 -0.18 -9.93 6.55
C ILE A 386 0.44 -11.19 7.16
N LEU A 387 1.75 -11.39 6.95
CA LEU A 387 2.52 -12.52 7.47
C LEU A 387 2.87 -12.42 8.97
N GLY A 388 2.41 -11.38 9.68
CA GLY A 388 2.72 -11.14 11.10
C GLY A 388 4.19 -10.87 11.41
N LEU A 389 4.97 -10.45 10.41
CA LEU A 389 6.39 -10.12 10.54
C LEU A 389 6.56 -8.67 11.02
N PRO A 390 7.65 -8.35 11.75
CA PRO A 390 7.92 -6.98 12.19
C PRO A 390 8.03 -5.98 11.04
N VAL A 391 7.29 -4.88 11.18
CA VAL A 391 7.29 -3.70 10.29
C VAL A 391 8.15 -2.57 10.87
N ASP A 392 8.42 -1.55 10.06
CA ASP A 392 9.25 -0.40 10.41
C ASP A 392 8.84 0.78 9.53
N VAL A 393 8.29 1.83 10.15
CA VAL A 393 7.74 3.03 9.51
C VAL A 393 8.76 4.18 9.44
N THR A 394 10.06 3.89 9.68
CA THR A 394 11.12 4.91 9.71
C THR A 394 11.33 5.56 8.34
N LEU A 395 11.06 6.86 8.28
CA LEU A 395 11.51 7.76 7.22
C LEU A 395 13.05 7.76 7.17
N ALA A 396 13.62 7.36 6.04
CA ALA A 396 15.06 7.30 5.80
C ALA A 396 15.60 8.59 5.17
N SER A 397 14.82 9.27 4.33
CA SER A 397 15.19 10.52 3.67
C SER A 397 13.94 11.27 3.19
N PRO A 398 13.93 12.62 3.16
CA PRO A 398 12.92 13.40 2.44
C PRO A 398 12.91 13.05 0.95
N GLY A 399 11.71 12.97 0.36
CA GLY A 399 11.58 12.57 -1.04
C GLY A 399 10.22 12.85 -1.66
N ALA A 400 10.15 12.62 -2.96
CA ALA A 400 8.96 12.84 -3.78
C ALA A 400 8.78 11.76 -4.85
N SER A 401 7.56 11.61 -5.34
CA SER A 401 7.22 10.83 -6.53
C SER A 401 6.50 11.69 -7.57
N ALA A 402 6.72 11.41 -8.86
CA ALA A 402 6.08 12.09 -9.97
C ALA A 402 5.69 11.09 -11.07
N VAL A 403 4.46 11.17 -11.57
CA VAL A 403 3.91 10.15 -12.48
C VAL A 403 4.42 10.28 -13.91
N ILE A 404 4.59 9.14 -14.60
CA ILE A 404 4.84 9.08 -16.05
C ILE A 404 3.54 8.63 -16.72
N TYR A 405 2.93 9.52 -17.50
CA TYR A 405 1.74 9.20 -18.31
C TYR A 405 2.11 8.57 -19.66
N GLY A 406 1.18 7.81 -20.23
CA GLY A 406 1.36 7.10 -21.49
C GLY A 406 1.39 7.99 -22.74
N GLN A 407 0.64 9.10 -22.75
CA GLN A 407 0.57 10.12 -23.84
C GLN A 407 0.14 9.62 -25.23
N LEU A 408 0.14 8.31 -25.48
CA LEU A 408 -0.24 7.64 -26.71
C LEU A 408 -1.34 6.61 -26.41
N ASP A 409 -2.27 6.41 -27.36
CA ASP A 409 -3.35 5.42 -27.26
C ASP A 409 -3.01 4.18 -28.10
N GLU A 410 -1.93 3.49 -27.71
CA GLU A 410 -1.28 2.41 -28.47
C GLU A 410 -1.16 1.07 -27.69
N PRO A 411 -1.24 -0.09 -28.38
CA PRO A 411 -0.89 -1.39 -27.81
C PRO A 411 0.65 -1.53 -27.70
N ALA A 412 1.15 -1.59 -26.46
CA ALA A 412 2.54 -1.38 -26.06
C ALA A 412 3.15 -0.02 -26.48
N ILE A 413 4.07 0.49 -25.66
CA ILE A 413 4.86 1.70 -25.94
C ILE A 413 6.31 1.50 -25.48
N GLY A 414 7.23 2.22 -26.11
CA GLY A 414 8.60 2.40 -25.62
C GLY A 414 8.73 3.64 -24.72
N PHE A 415 9.81 3.69 -23.95
CA PHE A 415 10.19 4.86 -23.15
C PHE A 415 11.59 5.31 -23.56
N SER A 416 11.66 6.47 -24.20
CA SER A 416 12.94 7.09 -24.57
C SER A 416 13.43 8.04 -23.47
N ASN A 417 14.68 8.51 -23.58
CA ASN A 417 15.32 9.43 -22.62
C ASN A 417 15.42 8.94 -21.15
N VAL A 418 15.10 7.68 -20.83
CA VAL A 418 15.20 7.12 -19.46
C VAL A 418 16.60 7.31 -18.84
N ALA A 419 17.67 7.21 -19.63
CA ALA A 419 19.04 7.48 -19.16
C ALA A 419 19.33 8.96 -18.87
N ARG A 420 18.53 9.91 -19.40
CA ARG A 420 18.57 11.34 -19.02
C ARG A 420 17.78 11.59 -17.74
N ALA A 421 16.64 10.90 -17.56
CA ALA A 421 15.86 10.96 -16.31
C ALA A 421 16.68 10.44 -15.11
N LEU A 422 17.29 9.26 -15.24
CA LEU A 422 18.18 8.66 -14.21
C LEU A 422 19.54 9.37 -14.06
N ALA A 423 19.80 10.43 -14.83
CA ALA A 423 20.96 11.30 -14.63
C ALA A 423 20.65 12.53 -13.75
N VAL A 424 19.38 12.73 -13.38
CA VAL A 424 19.01 13.63 -12.28
C VAL A 424 19.47 13.01 -10.96
N PRO A 425 20.08 13.77 -10.03
CA PRO A 425 20.61 13.20 -8.78
C PRO A 425 19.55 12.46 -7.95
N GLU A 426 19.97 11.39 -7.28
CA GLU A 426 19.15 10.61 -6.32
C GLU A 426 17.77 10.19 -6.86
N THR A 427 17.69 9.91 -8.15
CA THR A 427 16.44 9.61 -8.86
C THR A 427 16.40 8.14 -9.29
N ASP A 428 15.24 7.49 -9.13
CA ASP A 428 14.96 6.13 -9.57
C ASP A 428 13.61 6.07 -10.35
N ILE A 429 13.37 5.00 -11.09
CA ILE A 429 12.22 4.84 -12.00
C ILE A 429 11.55 3.47 -11.84
N ARG A 430 10.21 3.46 -11.86
CA ARG A 430 9.41 2.25 -12.06
C ARG A 430 8.59 2.41 -13.34
N LEU A 431 8.92 1.63 -14.36
CA LEU A 431 8.09 1.46 -15.55
C LEU A 431 7.24 0.22 -15.35
N PHE A 432 5.92 0.36 -15.28
CA PHE A 432 5.05 -0.70 -14.76
C PHE A 432 4.89 -1.90 -15.70
N GLY A 433 5.18 -1.72 -16.99
CA GLY A 433 5.06 -2.76 -18.01
C GLY A 433 3.62 -2.99 -18.49
N LYS A 434 2.70 -2.02 -18.29
CA LYS A 434 1.30 -2.14 -18.73
C LYS A 434 1.22 -2.40 -20.24
N PRO A 435 0.49 -3.42 -20.72
CA PRO A 435 0.54 -3.88 -22.12
C PRO A 435 -0.17 -2.96 -23.13
N GLN A 436 -0.90 -1.95 -22.65
CA GLN A 436 -1.58 -0.95 -23.49
C GLN A 436 -1.44 0.43 -22.85
N SER A 437 -1.12 1.43 -23.66
CA SER A 437 -1.11 2.83 -23.25
C SER A 437 -2.45 3.50 -23.54
N PHE A 438 -2.79 4.51 -22.74
CA PHE A 438 -3.75 5.56 -23.09
C PHE A 438 -3.16 6.91 -22.70
N HIS A 439 -3.63 8.01 -23.29
CA HIS A 439 -3.07 9.35 -23.08
C HIS A 439 -2.87 9.71 -21.59
N ARG A 440 -3.88 9.46 -20.73
CA ARG A 440 -3.82 9.64 -19.27
C ARG A 440 -3.61 8.34 -18.47
N ARG A 441 -3.28 7.20 -19.08
CA ARG A 441 -2.89 6.01 -18.29
C ARG A 441 -1.54 6.29 -17.63
N ARG A 442 -1.47 6.18 -16.30
CA ARG A 442 -0.18 6.18 -15.58
C ARG A 442 0.60 4.93 -15.96
N MET A 443 1.73 5.07 -16.65
CA MET A 443 2.55 3.98 -17.18
C MET A 443 3.82 3.71 -16.38
N GLY A 444 4.22 4.68 -15.56
CA GLY A 444 5.29 4.53 -14.58
C GLY A 444 5.26 5.65 -13.53
N VAL A 445 6.27 5.65 -12.67
CA VAL A 445 6.52 6.70 -11.68
C VAL A 445 8.03 6.91 -11.54
N ILE A 446 8.45 8.16 -11.35
CA ILE A 446 9.78 8.53 -10.86
C ILE A 446 9.70 8.71 -9.35
N THR A 447 10.71 8.29 -8.62
CA THR A 447 10.96 8.72 -7.24
C THR A 447 12.30 9.44 -7.13
N ALA A 448 12.42 10.41 -6.22
CA ALA A 448 13.68 11.07 -5.91
C ALA A 448 13.79 11.44 -4.43
N THR A 449 15.00 11.38 -3.86
CA THR A 449 15.32 11.93 -2.53
C THR A 449 16.13 13.23 -2.64
N ALA A 450 16.25 13.95 -1.52
CA ALA A 450 17.18 15.05 -1.31
C ALA A 450 17.30 15.38 0.19
N ASP A 451 18.17 16.34 0.54
CA ASP A 451 18.23 16.92 1.90
C ASP A 451 16.91 17.60 2.33
N ASP A 452 16.07 18.01 1.37
CA ASP A 452 14.79 18.67 1.61
C ASP A 452 13.71 18.29 0.57
N VAL A 453 12.44 18.41 0.97
CA VAL A 453 11.27 18.04 0.16
C VAL A 453 11.15 18.87 -1.12
N ALA A 454 11.44 20.17 -1.11
CA ALA A 454 11.26 21.02 -2.29
C ALA A 454 12.29 20.69 -3.38
N THR A 455 13.53 20.37 -2.99
CA THR A 455 14.56 19.85 -3.89
C THR A 455 14.19 18.46 -4.43
N ALA A 456 13.66 17.56 -3.60
CA ALA A 456 13.24 16.24 -4.04
C ALA A 456 12.09 16.30 -5.06
N ARG A 457 11.07 17.14 -4.79
CA ARG A 457 9.96 17.43 -5.71
C ARG A 457 10.45 17.94 -7.07
N GLN A 458 11.35 18.92 -7.06
CA GLN A 458 11.98 19.44 -8.29
C GLN A 458 12.72 18.34 -9.08
N ARG A 459 13.48 17.46 -8.40
CA ARG A 459 14.18 16.33 -9.04
C ARG A 459 13.19 15.34 -9.67
N ALA A 460 12.15 14.93 -8.93
CA ALA A 460 11.16 13.97 -9.40
C ALA A 460 10.40 14.48 -10.63
N VAL A 461 9.89 15.72 -10.57
CA VAL A 461 9.18 16.37 -11.70
C VAL A 461 10.11 16.59 -12.89
N GLN A 462 11.35 17.04 -12.66
CA GLN A 462 12.35 17.20 -13.73
C GLN A 462 12.60 15.87 -14.45
N ALA A 463 12.89 14.80 -13.72
CA ALA A 463 13.18 13.50 -14.30
C ALA A 463 11.96 12.88 -14.99
N ALA A 464 10.75 13.03 -14.43
CA ALA A 464 9.51 12.58 -15.08
C ALA A 464 9.30 13.31 -16.42
N SER A 465 9.56 14.62 -16.48
CA SER A 465 9.47 15.42 -17.71
C SER A 465 10.49 15.04 -18.79
N LEU A 466 11.59 14.38 -18.41
CA LEU A 466 12.60 13.88 -19.35
C LEU A 466 12.21 12.55 -19.99
N VAL A 467 11.39 11.71 -19.36
CA VAL A 467 10.94 10.43 -19.96
C VAL A 467 9.90 10.73 -21.05
N THR A 468 10.19 10.29 -22.28
CA THR A 468 9.28 10.52 -23.42
C THR A 468 8.72 9.18 -23.91
N PRO A 469 7.40 8.92 -23.73
CA PRO A 469 6.71 7.82 -24.38
C PRO A 469 6.87 7.87 -25.89
N VAL A 470 7.06 6.71 -26.53
CA VAL A 470 7.18 6.59 -27.98
C VAL A 470 6.42 5.35 -28.46
N ALA A 471 5.92 5.40 -29.69
CA ALA A 471 5.33 4.25 -30.36
C ALA A 471 6.27 3.04 -30.32
N ALA A 472 5.70 1.83 -30.16
CA ALA A 472 6.49 0.61 -30.07
C ALA A 472 7.32 0.37 -31.35
N ARG A 473 8.57 -0.09 -31.18
CA ARG A 473 9.50 -0.41 -32.28
C ARG A 473 10.19 -1.76 -32.05
N PRO A 474 10.70 -2.43 -33.10
CA PRO A 474 11.59 -3.56 -32.95
C PRO A 474 12.80 -3.25 -32.07
N PHE A 475 13.39 -4.28 -31.46
CA PHE A 475 14.59 -4.10 -30.62
C PHE A 475 15.79 -3.67 -31.49
N GLU A 476 16.24 -2.44 -31.28
CA GLU A 476 17.41 -1.85 -31.95
C GLU A 476 18.52 -1.55 -30.92
N ARG A 477 19.79 -1.76 -31.32
CA ARG A 477 20.96 -1.40 -30.51
C ARG A 477 21.49 -0.04 -30.92
N ALA A 478 21.17 1.00 -30.16
CA ALA A 478 21.78 2.31 -30.30
C ALA A 478 23.14 2.40 -29.57
N VAL A 479 24.04 3.24 -30.06
CA VAL A 479 25.15 3.77 -29.25
C VAL A 479 24.56 4.88 -28.36
N PRO A 480 24.78 4.88 -27.04
CA PRO A 480 24.29 5.95 -26.18
C PRO A 480 24.88 7.30 -26.60
N GLU A 481 24.03 8.30 -26.86
CA GLU A 481 24.50 9.68 -26.95
C GLU A 481 25.13 10.09 -25.61
N PRO A 482 26.27 10.79 -25.62
CA PRO A 482 26.81 11.38 -24.41
C PRO A 482 25.76 12.24 -23.71
N LEU A 483 25.51 11.95 -22.44
CA LEU A 483 24.78 12.85 -21.56
C LEU A 483 25.63 14.12 -21.46
N GLY A 484 25.22 15.18 -22.15
CA GLY A 484 25.88 16.48 -22.08
C GLY A 484 25.93 16.98 -20.63
N ASN A 485 26.97 17.74 -20.29
CA ASN A 485 27.13 18.27 -18.93
C ASN A 485 25.80 18.88 -18.44
N PRO A 486 25.35 18.54 -17.22
CA PRO A 486 24.09 19.08 -16.70
C PRO A 486 24.13 20.60 -16.73
N PRO A 487 23.00 21.27 -17.05
CA PRO A 487 22.95 22.72 -17.12
C PRO A 487 23.39 23.30 -15.79
N VAL A 488 24.47 24.09 -15.81
CA VAL A 488 25.02 24.71 -14.59
C VAL A 488 23.89 25.55 -13.97
N PRO A 489 23.49 25.28 -12.70
CA PRO A 489 22.40 26.01 -12.09
C PRO A 489 22.74 27.52 -12.07
N PRO A 490 21.77 28.40 -12.32
CA PRO A 490 22.03 29.84 -12.34
C PRO A 490 22.62 30.25 -10.98
N PRO A 491 23.70 31.06 -10.97
CA PRO A 491 24.34 31.44 -9.72
C PRO A 491 23.31 32.12 -8.80
N PRO A 492 23.35 31.86 -7.48
CA PRO A 492 22.36 32.42 -6.56
C PRO A 492 22.31 33.93 -6.73
N ARG A 493 21.10 34.46 -6.95
CA ARG A 493 20.89 35.90 -7.16
C ARG A 493 21.53 36.64 -5.99
N ARG A 494 22.54 37.48 -6.28
CA ARG A 494 23.13 38.35 -5.26
C ARG A 494 22.00 39.11 -4.56
N PRO A 495 22.02 39.24 -3.22
CA PRO A 495 21.10 40.11 -2.51
C PRO A 495 21.06 41.48 -3.19
N GLY A 496 19.85 41.97 -3.46
CA GLY A 496 19.69 43.32 -4.00
C GLY A 496 20.30 44.35 -3.04
N PRO A 497 20.81 45.49 -3.53
CA PRO A 497 21.22 46.57 -2.64
C PRO A 497 20.03 46.96 -1.75
N PRO A 498 20.26 47.24 -0.45
CA PRO A 498 19.18 47.60 0.46
C PRO A 498 18.46 48.87 -0.04
N PRO A 499 17.13 48.98 0.18
CA PRO A 499 16.36 50.12 -0.32
C PRO A 499 16.88 51.43 0.27
N GLN A 500 17.25 52.36 -0.61
CA GLN A 500 17.66 53.71 -0.22
C GLN A 500 16.42 54.49 0.23
N GLY A 501 16.27 54.76 1.53
CA GLY A 501 15.12 55.51 2.05
C GLY A 501 14.83 55.41 3.55
N ALA A 502 15.50 54.52 4.31
CA ALA A 502 15.32 54.46 5.76
C ALA A 502 16.07 55.62 6.47
N PRO A 503 15.40 56.45 7.29
CA PRO A 503 16.05 57.54 8.03
C PRO A 503 16.88 57.02 9.21
N THR A 504 18.08 57.55 9.37
CA THR A 504 19.02 57.15 10.43
C THR A 504 18.54 57.59 11.82
N PRO A 505 18.51 56.71 12.85
CA PRO A 505 18.28 57.13 14.23
C PRO A 505 19.47 57.94 14.78
N PRO A 506 19.24 58.91 15.69
CA PRO A 506 20.30 59.71 16.27
C PRO A 506 21.20 58.89 17.22
N ALA A 507 22.49 59.23 17.27
CA ALA A 507 23.46 58.50 18.07
C ALA A 507 23.29 58.73 19.59
N PRO A 508 23.42 57.68 20.43
CA PRO A 508 23.39 57.83 21.89
C PRO A 508 24.66 58.53 22.41
N GLY A 509 24.49 59.44 23.38
CA GLY A 509 25.59 60.16 24.02
C GLY A 509 26.49 59.25 24.88
N GLY A 510 27.81 59.52 24.86
CA GLY A 510 28.80 58.73 25.59
C GLY A 510 28.87 59.03 27.10
N PRO A 511 29.04 58.02 27.98
CA PRO A 511 29.29 58.23 29.41
C PRO A 511 30.74 58.69 29.69
N GLN A 512 30.91 59.57 30.66
CA GLN A 512 32.21 59.99 31.18
C GLN A 512 32.88 58.88 32.02
N ARG A 513 34.22 58.84 32.05
CA ARG A 513 35.00 58.02 33.01
C ARG A 513 35.71 58.92 34.04
N PRO A 514 35.67 58.61 35.35
CA PRO A 514 36.49 59.28 36.36
C PRO A 514 37.94 58.75 36.39
N HIS A 515 38.83 59.52 37.03
CA HIS A 515 40.26 59.22 37.16
C HIS A 515 40.59 58.09 38.15
N GLN A 516 41.72 57.40 37.92
CA GLN A 516 42.68 57.02 38.97
C GLN A 516 44.11 56.87 38.37
N PRO A 517 45.22 56.97 39.15
CA PRO A 517 46.58 57.14 38.60
C PRO A 517 47.67 56.14 39.07
N GLY A 518 48.73 55.99 38.26
CA GLY A 518 50.13 55.84 38.75
C GLY A 518 50.83 54.46 38.68
N GLY A 519 52.06 54.45 38.15
CA GLY A 519 53.04 53.32 38.17
C GLY A 519 52.87 52.28 37.04
N GLY A 520 53.91 51.67 36.45
CA GLY A 520 55.38 51.83 36.59
C GLY A 520 56.15 51.10 35.46
N TYR A 521 57.44 51.39 35.28
CA TYR A 521 58.38 50.86 34.24
C TYR A 521 59.02 49.50 34.63
N PRO A 522 59.82 48.78 33.80
CA PRO A 522 59.65 48.40 32.37
C PRO A 522 60.23 46.99 31.94
N GLY A 523 60.04 46.59 30.68
CA GLY A 523 61.07 45.87 29.87
C GLY A 523 60.96 44.34 29.63
N GLY A 524 61.43 43.85 28.46
CA GLY A 524 61.58 42.41 28.11
C GLY A 524 61.30 42.07 26.61
N PRO A 525 62.15 41.27 25.89
CA PRO A 525 62.01 41.00 24.44
C PRO A 525 61.62 39.51 24.08
N PRO A 526 61.99 38.84 22.95
CA PRO A 526 60.96 38.41 21.97
C PRO A 526 60.94 36.90 21.55
N ARG A 527 60.02 36.59 20.61
CA ARG A 527 59.70 35.34 19.86
C ARG A 527 60.80 34.26 19.67
N PRO A 528 60.39 32.98 19.63
CA PRO A 528 60.20 32.25 18.34
C PRO A 528 58.78 31.63 18.23
N GLY A 529 58.33 30.89 17.21
CA GLY A 529 58.89 30.42 15.92
C GLY A 529 58.32 29.02 15.58
N GLY A 530 57.71 28.81 14.41
CA GLY A 530 56.89 27.60 14.10
C GLY A 530 57.43 26.65 13.01
N PRO A 531 56.99 25.38 12.95
CA PRO A 531 57.42 24.38 11.96
C PRO A 531 56.47 24.19 10.75
N PRO A 532 56.94 23.60 9.62
CA PRO A 532 56.18 23.47 8.36
C PRO A 532 55.62 22.06 8.03
N MET A 533 54.85 21.97 6.93
CA MET A 533 54.23 20.74 6.38
C MET A 533 55.08 20.06 5.27
N PRO A 534 55.02 18.72 5.10
CA PRO A 534 55.67 17.99 3.99
C PRO A 534 54.76 17.76 2.77
N GLY A 535 55.34 17.60 1.58
CA GLY A 535 54.64 17.62 0.28
C GLY A 535 54.36 16.27 -0.41
N GLN A 536 53.85 16.35 -1.65
CA GLN A 536 53.48 15.22 -2.53
C GLN A 536 54.63 14.76 -3.46
N PRO A 537 54.64 13.47 -3.91
CA PRO A 537 55.45 12.99 -5.04
C PRO A 537 54.72 13.11 -6.41
N PRO A 538 55.45 13.13 -7.55
CA PRO A 538 54.90 13.44 -8.88
C PRO A 538 54.43 12.22 -9.72
N ARG A 539 53.75 12.50 -10.85
CA ARG A 539 53.32 11.52 -11.88
C ARG A 539 54.35 11.33 -13.01
N PRO A 540 54.52 10.13 -13.59
CA PRO A 540 55.18 9.91 -14.87
C PRO A 540 54.21 9.91 -16.08
N GLY A 541 54.76 10.04 -17.30
CA GLY A 541 54.03 10.06 -18.58
C GLY A 541 53.91 8.69 -19.29
N PRO A 542 53.31 8.64 -20.51
CA PRO A 542 52.79 7.40 -21.10
C PRO A 542 53.70 6.73 -22.15
N GLY A 543 53.57 5.41 -22.29
CA GLY A 543 54.00 4.63 -23.47
C GLY A 543 54.31 3.15 -23.16
N GLY A 544 53.70 2.22 -23.90
CA GLY A 544 54.10 0.79 -23.89
C GLY A 544 52.97 -0.26 -23.72
N ARG A 545 52.91 -1.18 -24.69
CA ARG A 545 52.24 -2.51 -24.71
C ARG A 545 53.09 -3.38 -25.68
N PRO A 546 52.98 -4.72 -25.72
CA PRO A 546 52.35 -5.72 -24.84
C PRO A 546 53.48 -6.70 -24.31
N PRO A 547 53.32 -8.02 -24.00
CA PRO A 547 52.14 -8.89 -23.97
C PRO A 547 51.94 -9.83 -22.75
N GLN A 548 50.77 -10.48 -22.79
CA GLN A 548 50.25 -11.68 -22.12
C GLN A 548 51.16 -12.50 -21.19
N GLY A 549 50.61 -12.84 -20.02
CA GLY A 549 51.06 -13.91 -19.10
C GLY A 549 49.87 -14.49 -18.32
N ALA A 550 49.97 -15.75 -17.88
CA ALA A 550 48.88 -16.52 -17.24
C ALA A 550 48.69 -16.19 -15.73
N PRO A 551 47.52 -16.49 -15.13
CA PRO A 551 47.21 -16.06 -13.76
C PRO A 551 47.88 -16.94 -12.67
N PRO A 552 48.24 -16.37 -11.50
CA PRO A 552 48.67 -17.13 -10.33
C PRO A 552 47.48 -17.74 -9.56
N GLY A 553 47.72 -18.88 -8.91
CA GLY A 553 46.74 -19.58 -8.09
C GLY A 553 46.51 -18.97 -6.69
N PRO A 554 45.55 -19.51 -5.90
CA PRO A 554 45.18 -18.96 -4.59
C PRO A 554 46.24 -19.24 -3.51
N PRO A 555 46.40 -18.34 -2.51
CA PRO A 555 47.26 -18.58 -1.36
C PRO A 555 46.65 -19.61 -0.37
N PRO A 556 47.47 -20.37 0.36
CA PRO A 556 46.99 -21.34 1.34
C PRO A 556 46.40 -20.66 2.58
N GLY A 557 45.43 -21.31 3.21
CA GLY A 557 44.75 -20.80 4.41
C GLY A 557 45.61 -20.88 5.68
N GLY A 558 45.55 -19.83 6.49
CA GLY A 558 46.02 -19.80 7.88
C GLY A 558 44.92 -19.29 8.81
N PRO A 559 44.84 -19.75 10.07
CA PRO A 559 43.74 -19.41 10.98
C PRO A 559 43.78 -17.94 11.41
N ARG A 560 42.61 -17.27 11.37
CA ARG A 560 42.45 -15.94 11.97
C ARG A 560 42.18 -16.08 13.48
N PRO A 561 42.78 -15.25 14.35
CA PRO A 561 42.41 -15.20 15.76
C PRO A 561 40.99 -14.63 15.93
N GLY A 562 40.26 -15.10 16.94
CA GLY A 562 38.91 -14.64 17.26
C GLY A 562 38.88 -13.22 17.86
N PRO A 563 37.72 -12.54 17.79
CA PRO A 563 37.56 -11.19 18.35
C PRO A 563 37.52 -11.21 19.90
N PRO A 564 37.99 -10.14 20.57
CA PRO A 564 37.86 -9.98 22.01
C PRO A 564 36.40 -9.69 22.42
N PRO A 565 35.98 -10.04 23.65
CA PRO A 565 34.62 -9.83 24.12
C PRO A 565 34.28 -8.34 24.34
N MET A 566 33.12 -7.92 23.82
CA MET A 566 32.54 -6.60 24.10
C MET A 566 32.22 -6.43 25.59
N ARG A 567 32.51 -5.25 26.14
CA ARG A 567 32.02 -4.86 27.48
C ARG A 567 30.58 -4.35 27.37
N GLY A 568 29.68 -4.87 28.21
CA GLY A 568 28.33 -4.30 28.37
C GLY A 568 28.36 -2.91 29.03
N PRO A 569 27.34 -2.06 28.77
CA PRO A 569 27.28 -0.70 29.31
C PRO A 569 26.99 -0.69 30.82
N GLN A 570 27.63 0.24 31.54
CA GLN A 570 27.28 0.55 32.93
C GLN A 570 26.16 1.62 32.98
N PRO A 571 25.20 1.53 33.90
CA PRO A 571 24.22 2.60 34.12
C PRO A 571 24.84 3.78 34.90
N PRO A 572 24.42 5.03 34.64
CA PRO A 572 24.86 6.19 35.41
C PRO A 572 24.33 6.16 36.85
N ARG A 573 25.13 6.65 37.81
CA ARG A 573 24.77 6.78 39.22
C ARG A 573 24.68 8.25 39.64
N GLY A 574 23.67 8.57 40.46
CA GLY A 574 23.80 9.59 41.51
C GLY A 574 22.99 10.88 41.32
N GLY A 575 21.76 10.87 41.85
CA GLY A 575 21.00 12.07 42.25
C GLY A 575 20.45 11.86 43.67
N ALA A 576 20.37 12.92 44.49
CA ALA A 576 20.08 12.82 45.93
C ALA A 576 18.57 12.71 46.28
N PRO A 577 18.18 12.24 47.48
CA PRO A 577 16.84 11.70 47.74
C PRO A 577 15.83 12.67 48.37
N GLY A 578 14.53 12.36 48.27
CA GLY A 578 13.48 13.10 49.00
C GLY A 578 12.08 12.45 49.01
N ARG A 579 11.66 12.01 50.22
CA ARG A 579 10.29 11.61 50.65
C ARG A 579 9.69 10.30 50.10
N PRO A 580 8.88 9.57 50.90
CA PRO A 580 8.17 8.36 50.47
C PRO A 580 6.85 8.68 49.76
N ALA A 581 6.48 7.86 48.78
CA ALA A 581 5.13 7.85 48.21
C ALA A 581 4.17 7.02 49.08
N GLY A 582 2.90 7.44 49.12
CA GLY A 582 1.82 6.65 49.74
C GLY A 582 1.37 5.48 48.85
N PRO A 583 0.44 4.63 49.34
CA PRO A 583 -0.15 3.57 48.53
C PRO A 583 -0.93 4.14 47.33
N PRO A 584 -1.02 3.41 46.21
CA PRO A 584 -1.73 3.87 45.01
C PRO A 584 -3.24 4.03 45.28
N PRO A 585 -3.91 4.99 44.63
CA PRO A 585 -5.36 5.13 44.74
C PRO A 585 -6.06 3.88 44.16
N GLY A 586 -7.13 3.45 44.82
CA GLY A 586 -7.93 2.30 44.39
C GLY A 586 -8.63 2.55 43.05
N ARG A 587 -8.98 1.46 42.35
CA ARG A 587 -9.82 1.54 41.14
C ARG A 587 -11.16 2.21 41.48
N PRO A 588 -11.69 3.10 40.63
CA PRO A 588 -13.09 3.52 40.76
C PRO A 588 -14.02 2.32 40.52
N SER A 589 -15.06 2.21 41.34
CA SER A 589 -16.15 1.26 41.11
C SER A 589 -16.94 1.63 39.85
N PRO A 590 -17.53 0.66 39.13
CA PRO A 590 -18.45 0.95 38.04
C PRO A 590 -19.70 1.69 38.57
N PRO A 591 -20.33 2.56 37.75
CA PRO A 591 -21.58 3.21 38.11
C PRO A 591 -22.72 2.19 38.27
N PRO A 592 -23.76 2.50 39.07
CA PRO A 592 -24.95 1.65 39.16
C PRO A 592 -25.71 1.63 37.82
N PRO A 593 -26.43 0.53 37.50
CA PRO A 593 -27.23 0.45 36.29
C PRO A 593 -28.36 1.49 36.29
N GLY A 594 -28.57 2.12 35.13
CA GLY A 594 -29.69 3.05 34.92
C GLY A 594 -31.06 2.35 34.91
N PRO A 595 -32.16 3.11 35.06
CA PRO A 595 -33.51 2.54 35.08
C PRO A 595 -33.89 1.92 33.73
N THR A 596 -34.52 0.74 33.79
CA THR A 596 -35.04 0.04 32.60
C THR A 596 -36.18 0.83 31.93
N PRO A 597 -36.20 0.93 30.59
CA PRO A 597 -37.33 1.52 29.86
C PRO A 597 -38.59 0.64 29.97
N PRO A 598 -39.80 1.24 29.89
CA PRO A 598 -41.06 0.49 29.92
C PRO A 598 -41.27 -0.32 28.62
N PRO A 599 -42.01 -1.44 28.66
CA PRO A 599 -42.22 -2.31 27.50
C PRO A 599 -43.16 -1.68 26.46
N VAL A 600 -42.78 -1.74 25.18
CA VAL A 600 -43.60 -1.31 24.06
C VAL A 600 -44.64 -2.39 23.73
N SER A 601 -45.92 -2.02 23.70
CA SER A 601 -47.03 -2.94 23.43
C SER A 601 -47.31 -3.10 21.94
N HIS A 602 -47.13 -4.32 21.40
CA HIS A 602 -47.60 -4.66 20.06
C HIS A 602 -49.14 -4.77 20.03
N PRO A 603 -49.84 -4.15 19.06
CA PRO A 603 -51.27 -4.34 18.88
C PRO A 603 -51.58 -5.71 18.26
N VAL A 604 -52.53 -6.44 18.86
CA VAL A 604 -53.00 -7.75 18.37
C VAL A 604 -54.10 -7.55 17.32
N GLY A 605 -53.88 -8.06 16.11
CA GLY A 605 -54.92 -8.13 15.07
C GLY A 605 -55.83 -9.36 15.24
N PRO A 606 -57.17 -9.24 15.16
CA PRO A 606 -58.09 -10.37 15.20
C PRO A 606 -58.16 -11.14 13.87
N SER A 607 -58.64 -12.38 13.91
CA SER A 607 -58.61 -13.33 12.79
C SER A 607 -59.96 -13.53 12.07
N ALA A 608 -59.87 -13.66 10.74
CA ALA A 608 -60.75 -14.37 9.80
C ALA A 608 -62.29 -14.22 9.88
N ASN A 609 -62.90 -13.75 8.76
CA ASN A 609 -63.85 -14.60 8.02
C ASN A 609 -64.20 -14.14 6.58
N ARG A 610 -63.84 -14.99 5.60
CA ARG A 610 -64.56 -15.40 4.36
C ARG A 610 -65.12 -14.37 3.33
N PRO A 611 -65.45 -14.82 2.08
CA PRO A 611 -65.53 -13.94 0.89
C PRO A 611 -66.91 -13.90 0.19
N ALA A 612 -67.09 -12.94 -0.73
CA ALA A 612 -67.79 -13.12 -2.03
C ALA A 612 -67.62 -11.89 -2.98
N ASP A 613 -67.84 -12.14 -4.27
CA ASP A 613 -68.24 -11.23 -5.37
C ASP A 613 -67.20 -10.73 -6.41
N GLU A 614 -67.06 -11.56 -7.46
CA GLU A 614 -67.07 -11.15 -8.89
C GLU A 614 -68.53 -10.95 -9.36
N PRO A 615 -68.86 -10.45 -10.59
CA PRO A 615 -67.99 -10.05 -11.72
C PRO A 615 -68.34 -8.69 -12.35
N SER A 616 -67.56 -8.24 -13.36
CA SER A 616 -68.12 -7.87 -14.69
C SER A 616 -67.01 -7.65 -15.74
N ARG A 617 -67.35 -7.78 -17.03
CA ARG A 617 -66.46 -7.56 -18.18
C ARG A 617 -66.88 -6.30 -18.95
N ALA A 618 -65.90 -5.47 -19.31
CA ALA A 618 -65.95 -4.51 -20.43
C ALA A 618 -64.55 -4.44 -21.07
N SER A 619 -64.45 -3.91 -22.29
CA SER A 619 -63.79 -4.70 -23.33
C SER A 619 -63.52 -3.94 -24.64
N VAL A 620 -62.32 -4.17 -25.21
CA VAL A 620 -61.90 -3.85 -26.60
C VAL A 620 -61.92 -2.36 -26.95
N ASP A 621 -60.74 -1.75 -27.00
CA ASP A 621 -59.90 -1.68 -28.22
C ASP A 621 -58.41 -1.81 -27.82
#